data_AF-A0A380E994-F1
#
_entry.id   AF-A0A380E994-F1
#
_cell.length_a   1.000
_cell.length_b   1.000
_cell.length_c   1.000
_cell.angle_alpha   90.00
_cell.angle_beta   90.00
_cell.angle_gamma   90.00
#
_symmetry.space_group_name_H-M   'P 1'
#
loop_
_entity.id
_entity.type
_entity.pdbx_description
1 polymer ?
#
loop_
_entity_poly.entity_id
_entity_poly.type
_entity_poly.pdbx_seq_one_letter_code
_entity_poly.pdbx_strand_id
1 'polypeptide(L)'
;MSRNSHEQLYDMGVLLNMLKTYNKDNKIIALNMPIDTETQRSHLIRKYEKEEVGIYRYFLEQRIKKLEYLEQSSRMERSFLAMLFGKTAQELNVNIQTYKKSMARGFPIKELTKEQEIKILYKLNNQCEEIK
;
A
#
# COMPACT_ATOMS: atom_id res chain seq x y z
N MET A 1 -0.61 2.31 11.75
CA MET A 1 -0.56 2.14 13.22
C MET A 1 0.82 1.58 13.57
N SER A 2 1.41 1.98 14.70
CA SER A 2 2.70 1.42 15.13
C SER A 2 2.48 -0.03 15.55
N ARG A 3 3.14 -0.98 14.87
CA ARG A 3 3.07 -2.42 15.20
C ARG A 3 3.72 -2.67 16.55
N ASN A 4 3.16 -3.59 17.33
CA ASN A 4 3.75 -4.00 18.60
C ASN A 4 5.06 -4.79 18.37
N SER A 5 5.89 -4.96 19.40
CA SER A 5 7.21 -5.61 19.24
C SER A 5 7.15 -7.05 18.71
N HIS A 6 6.09 -7.80 19.04
CA HIS A 6 5.91 -9.17 18.58
C HIS A 6 5.53 -9.23 17.10
N GLU A 7 4.65 -8.32 16.67
CA GLU A 7 4.28 -8.15 15.26
C GLU A 7 5.50 -7.76 14.42
N GLN A 8 6.34 -6.86 14.92
CA GLN A 8 7.58 -6.48 14.24
C GLN A 8 8.53 -7.68 14.07
N LEU A 9 8.72 -8.50 15.12
CA LEU A 9 9.53 -9.71 15.03
C LEU A 9 8.94 -10.72 14.02
N TYR A 10 7.62 -10.87 14.00
CA TYR A 10 6.94 -11.72 13.04
C TYR A 10 7.18 -11.25 11.60
N ASP A 11 7.05 -9.94 11.35
CA ASP A 11 7.30 -9.33 10.04
C ASP A 11 8.74 -9.50 9.58
N MET A 12 9.70 -9.30 10.49
CA MET A 12 11.12 -9.55 10.23
C MET A 12 11.35 -11.01 9.86
N GLY A 13 10.67 -11.94 10.53
CA GLY A 13 10.69 -13.36 10.20
C GLY A 13 10.14 -13.66 8.80
N VAL A 14 9.03 -13.02 8.41
CA VAL A 14 8.46 -13.15 7.06
C VAL A 14 9.44 -12.61 6.01
N LEU A 15 10.02 -11.44 6.23
CA LEU A 15 11.00 -10.85 5.32
C LEU A 15 12.27 -11.72 5.19
N LEU A 16 12.79 -12.24 6.30
CA LEU A 16 13.92 -13.18 6.32
C LEU A 16 13.62 -14.45 5.53
N ASN A 17 12.42 -15.01 5.71
CA ASN A 17 12.01 -16.20 4.96
C ASN A 17 11.84 -15.91 3.47
N MET A 18 11.33 -14.72 3.11
CA MET A 18 11.28 -14.29 1.72
C MET A 18 12.68 -14.20 1.12
N LEU A 19 13.63 -13.53 1.77
CA LEU A 19 15.00 -13.37 1.26
C LEU A 19 15.72 -14.73 1.08
N LYS A 20 15.43 -15.70 1.96
CA LYS A 20 15.96 -17.08 1.83
C LYS A 20 15.31 -17.86 0.69
N THR A 21 14.00 -17.70 0.50
CA THR A 21 13.23 -18.46 -0.51
C THR A 21 13.41 -17.87 -1.90
N TYR A 22 13.38 -16.55 -2.01
CA TYR A 22 13.58 -15.77 -3.22
C TYR A 22 15.06 -15.42 -3.36
N ASN A 23 15.87 -16.39 -3.78
CA ASN A 23 17.32 -16.25 -3.95
C ASN A 23 17.68 -15.65 -5.33
N LYS A 24 17.03 -14.54 -5.69
CA LYS A 24 17.19 -13.83 -6.97
C LYS A 24 17.29 -12.33 -6.71
N ASP A 25 17.83 -11.58 -7.69
CA ASP A 25 17.93 -10.13 -7.59
C ASP A 25 16.53 -9.51 -7.47
N ASN A 26 16.34 -8.69 -6.43
CA ASN A 26 15.18 -7.83 -6.27
C ASN A 26 15.60 -6.43 -5.86
N LYS A 27 14.68 -5.48 -6.02
CA LYS A 27 14.82 -4.13 -5.47
C LYS A 27 13.59 -3.79 -4.65
N ILE A 28 13.77 -3.52 -3.37
CA ILE A 28 12.72 -3.05 -2.47
C ILE A 28 12.89 -1.54 -2.29
N ILE A 29 11.85 -0.79 -2.63
CA ILE A 29 11.85 0.68 -2.55
C ILE A 29 10.79 1.07 -1.52
N ALA A 30 11.23 1.60 -0.38
CA ALA A 30 10.32 2.16 0.62
C ALA A 30 9.86 3.55 0.18
N LEU A 31 8.56 3.81 0.26
CA LEU A 31 7.92 5.06 -0.16
C LEU A 31 7.04 5.58 0.96
N ASN A 32 6.98 6.90 1.07
CA ASN A 32 5.96 7.59 1.83
C ASN A 32 4.92 8.06 0.81
N MET A 33 3.74 7.45 0.81
CA MET A 33 2.63 7.80 -0.08
C MET A 33 1.68 8.75 0.66
N PRO A 34 1.06 9.73 0.00
CA PRO A 34 -0.03 10.48 0.63
C PRO A 34 -1.13 9.50 1.05
N ILE A 35 -1.75 9.73 2.22
CA ILE A 35 -2.85 8.88 2.69
C ILE A 35 -4.05 9.12 1.78
N ASP A 36 -4.51 8.08 1.08
CA ASP A 36 -5.74 8.13 0.31
C ASP A 36 -6.92 7.63 1.17
N THR A 37 -7.86 8.53 1.49
CA THR A 37 -9.07 8.21 2.24
C THR A 37 -10.34 8.22 1.39
N GLU A 38 -10.24 8.44 0.07
CA GLU A 38 -11.37 8.70 -0.82
C GLU A 38 -12.42 7.59 -0.78
N THR A 39 -11.99 6.34 -0.87
CA THR A 39 -12.90 5.17 -0.83
C THR A 39 -13.62 5.08 0.51
N GLN A 40 -12.91 5.33 1.61
CA GLN A 40 -13.45 5.23 2.97
C GLN A 40 -14.44 6.36 3.25
N ARG A 41 -14.12 7.59 2.84
CA ARG A 41 -15.02 8.75 2.91
C ARG A 41 -16.27 8.52 2.07
N SER A 42 -16.13 8.09 0.81
CA SER A 42 -17.25 7.82 -0.09
C SER A 42 -18.24 6.82 0.50
N HIS A 43 -17.76 5.78 1.17
CA HIS A 43 -18.61 4.82 1.85
C HIS A 43 -19.34 5.41 3.07
N LEU A 44 -18.63 6.21 3.88
CA LEU A 44 -19.23 6.86 5.05
C LEU A 44 -20.26 7.93 4.66
N ILE A 45 -20.01 8.68 3.59
CA ILE A 45 -20.95 9.66 3.03
C ILE A 45 -22.24 8.96 2.60
N ARG A 46 -22.14 7.85 1.83
CA ARG A 46 -23.30 7.05 1.44
C ARG A 46 -24.09 6.50 2.63
N LYS A 47 -23.42 6.19 3.75
CA LYS A 47 -24.08 5.78 5.00
C LYS A 47 -24.77 6.96 5.69
N TYR A 48 -24.10 8.12 5.74
CA TYR A 48 -24.65 9.33 6.33
C TYR A 48 -25.94 9.78 5.62
N GLU A 49 -25.98 9.70 4.29
CA GLU A 49 -27.15 10.04 3.47
C GLU A 49 -28.37 9.15 3.74
N LYS A 50 -28.14 7.88 4.11
CA LYS A 50 -29.19 6.89 4.36
C LYS A 50 -29.61 6.77 5.83
N GLU A 51 -28.86 7.38 6.74
CA GLU A 51 -29.12 7.31 8.17
C GLU A 51 -30.17 8.36 8.57
N GLU A 52 -31.17 7.99 9.36
CA GLU A 52 -32.24 8.89 9.80
C GLU A 52 -32.07 9.28 11.28
N VAL A 53 -31.33 8.50 12.05
CA VAL A 53 -31.11 8.75 13.48
C VAL A 53 -30.01 9.79 13.68
N GLY A 54 -30.35 10.92 14.29
CA GLY A 54 -29.45 12.06 14.48
C GLY A 54 -28.13 11.73 15.22
N ILE A 55 -28.16 10.82 16.19
CA ILE A 55 -26.94 10.46 16.95
C ILE A 55 -25.93 9.69 16.09
N TYR A 56 -26.40 8.82 15.19
CA TYR A 56 -25.53 8.08 14.28
C TYR A 56 -24.97 8.99 13.18
N ARG A 57 -25.78 9.94 12.68
CA ARG A 57 -25.31 10.99 11.77
C ARG A 57 -24.14 11.78 12.35
N TYR A 58 -24.25 12.21 13.62
CA TYR A 58 -23.17 12.92 14.30
C TYR A 58 -21.86 12.12 14.30
N PHE A 59 -21.90 10.84 14.69
CA PHE A 59 -20.70 10.01 14.70
C PHE A 59 -20.12 9.76 13.30
N LEU A 60 -20.97 9.61 12.29
CA LEU A 60 -20.55 9.45 10.90
C LEU A 60 -19.85 10.72 10.40
N GLU A 61 -20.42 11.89 10.67
CA GLU A 61 -19.84 13.19 10.31
C GLU A 61 -18.46 13.40 10.95
N GLN A 62 -18.33 13.13 12.26
CA GLN A 62 -17.04 13.22 12.96
C GLN A 62 -15.99 12.30 12.35
N ARG A 63 -16.40 11.11 11.89
CA ARG A 63 -15.49 10.15 11.27
C ARG A 63 -15.07 10.58 9.86
N ILE A 64 -15.96 11.19 9.09
CA ILE A 64 -15.64 11.79 7.78
C ILE A 64 -14.63 12.93 7.96
N LYS A 65 -14.89 13.89 8.86
CA LYS A 65 -13.97 15.00 9.15
C LYS A 65 -12.58 14.52 9.57
N LYS A 66 -12.51 13.43 10.34
CA LYS A 66 -11.23 12.84 10.74
C LYS A 66 -10.46 12.26 9.55
N LEU A 67 -11.13 11.65 8.59
CA LEU A 67 -10.49 11.13 7.37
C LEU A 67 -10.00 12.27 6.48
N GLU A 68 -10.81 13.31 6.30
CA GLU A 68 -10.41 14.52 5.57
C GLU A 68 -9.18 15.18 6.20
N TYR A 69 -9.18 15.30 7.53
CA TYR A 69 -8.02 15.82 8.25
C TYR A 69 -6.79 14.94 8.05
N LEU A 70 -6.92 13.61 8.01
CA LEU A 70 -5.78 12.73 7.79
C LEU A 70 -5.16 12.90 6.41
N GLU A 71 -5.98 13.13 5.38
CA GLU A 71 -5.54 13.35 4.00
C GLU A 71 -4.94 14.76 3.80
N GLN A 72 -5.48 15.77 4.47
CA GLN A 72 -4.96 17.15 4.46
C GLN A 72 -3.72 17.32 5.33
N SER A 73 -3.66 16.61 6.46
CA SER A 73 -2.45 16.56 7.27
C SER A 73 -1.39 15.92 6.39
N SER A 74 -0.20 16.52 6.30
CA SER A 74 0.94 16.03 5.48
C SER A 74 1.50 14.67 5.93
N ARG A 75 0.70 13.87 6.62
CA ARG A 75 0.96 12.49 7.02
C ARG A 75 0.98 11.63 5.78
N MET A 76 2.06 10.89 5.65
CA MET A 76 2.26 9.94 4.58
C MET A 76 2.18 8.53 5.14
N GLU A 77 1.56 7.62 4.40
CA GLU A 77 1.58 6.19 4.67
C GLU A 77 2.89 5.59 4.17
N ARG A 78 3.59 4.86 5.05
CA ARG A 78 4.75 4.06 4.65
C ARG A 78 4.28 2.85 3.87
N SER A 79 4.63 2.82 2.60
CA SER A 79 4.42 1.70 1.69
C SER A 79 5.75 1.27 1.08
N PHE A 80 5.76 0.19 0.32
CA PHE A 80 6.94 -0.21 -0.44
C PHE A 80 6.55 -0.79 -1.79
N LEU A 81 7.48 -0.72 -2.73
CA LEU A 81 7.42 -1.40 -4.01
C LEU A 81 8.51 -2.46 -4.07
N ALA A 82 8.20 -3.59 -4.68
CA ALA A 82 9.16 -4.64 -4.97
C ALA A 82 9.29 -4.78 -6.49
N MET A 83 10.49 -4.53 -7.01
CA MET A 83 10.82 -4.79 -8.41
C MET A 83 11.49 -6.16 -8.50
N LEU A 84 10.97 -7.00 -9.39
CA LEU A 84 11.45 -8.35 -9.66
C LEU A 84 11.90 -8.41 -11.10
N PHE A 85 12.96 -9.17 -11.37
CA PHE A 85 13.58 -9.26 -12.67
C PHE A 85 13.60 -10.70 -13.18
N GLY A 86 13.68 -10.88 -14.49
CA GLY A 86 13.80 -12.18 -15.14
C GLY A 86 14.31 -12.02 -16.56
N LYS A 87 15.10 -12.96 -17.06
CA LYS A 87 15.64 -12.91 -18.42
C LYS A 87 14.61 -13.27 -19.48
N THR A 88 13.58 -14.00 -19.06
CA THR A 88 12.44 -14.40 -19.90
C THR A 88 11.12 -14.11 -19.17
N ALA A 89 10.03 -13.95 -19.93
CA ALA A 89 8.70 -13.78 -19.34
C ALA A 89 8.31 -14.95 -18.43
N GLN A 90 8.71 -16.18 -18.79
CA GLN A 90 8.46 -17.37 -18.00
C GLN A 90 9.20 -17.32 -16.65
N GLU A 91 10.49 -16.95 -16.66
CA GLU A 91 11.28 -16.78 -15.43
C GLU A 91 10.68 -15.68 -14.54
N LEU A 92 10.30 -14.54 -15.13
CA LEU A 92 9.68 -13.44 -14.40
C LEU A 92 8.38 -13.87 -13.71
N ASN A 93 7.52 -14.62 -14.41
CA ASN A 93 6.27 -15.13 -13.83
C ASN A 93 6.52 -16.07 -12.65
N VAL A 94 7.50 -16.98 -12.76
CA VAL A 94 7.89 -17.86 -11.64
C VAL A 94 8.44 -17.06 -10.46
N ASN A 95 9.24 -16.02 -10.74
CA ASN A 95 9.79 -15.13 -9.74
C ASN A 95 8.69 -14.37 -8.98
N ILE A 96 7.71 -13.79 -9.71
CA ILE A 96 6.56 -13.09 -9.11
C ILE A 96 5.76 -14.03 -8.22
N GLN A 97 5.44 -15.24 -8.69
CA GLN A 97 4.66 -16.21 -7.91
C GLN A 97 5.39 -16.66 -6.64
N THR A 98 6.70 -16.90 -6.73
CA THR A 98 7.54 -17.28 -5.59
C THR A 98 7.58 -16.15 -4.55
N TYR A 99 7.82 -14.92 -5.01
CA TYR A 99 7.86 -13.75 -4.15
C TYR A 99 6.52 -13.53 -3.43
N LYS A 100 5.40 -13.55 -4.16
CA LYS A 100 4.05 -13.43 -3.58
C LYS A 100 3.78 -14.49 -2.52
N LYS A 101 4.08 -15.76 -2.80
CA LYS A 101 3.85 -16.86 -1.85
C LYS A 101 4.67 -16.69 -0.58
N SER A 102 5.93 -16.28 -0.70
CA SER A 102 6.81 -16.09 0.45
C SER A 102 6.39 -14.94 1.37
N MET A 103 5.79 -13.88 0.80
CA MET A 103 5.35 -12.69 1.53
C MET A 103 3.91 -12.77 2.05
N ALA A 104 3.09 -13.70 1.53
CA ALA A 104 1.64 -13.77 1.75
C ALA A 104 1.20 -13.75 3.23
N ARG A 105 2.02 -14.28 4.15
CA ARG A 105 1.67 -14.37 5.58
C ARG A 105 1.84 -13.06 6.35
N GLY A 106 2.72 -12.16 5.91
CA GLY A 106 3.00 -10.89 6.61
C GLY A 106 2.64 -9.67 5.78
N PHE A 107 3.02 -9.67 4.50
CA PHE A 107 2.87 -8.56 3.58
C PHE A 107 2.24 -9.06 2.28
N PRO A 108 0.90 -9.16 2.20
CA PRO A 108 0.24 -9.56 0.97
C PRO A 108 0.52 -8.54 -0.15
N ILE A 109 1.29 -8.97 -1.15
CA ILE A 109 1.73 -8.12 -2.27
C ILE A 109 0.64 -8.07 -3.34
N LYS A 110 0.30 -6.85 -3.78
CA LYS A 110 -0.57 -6.62 -4.92
C LYS A 110 0.27 -6.33 -6.17
N GLU A 111 -0.15 -6.87 -7.30
CA GLU A 111 0.40 -6.46 -8.60
C GLU A 111 -0.16 -5.10 -8.99
N LEU A 112 0.69 -4.28 -9.59
CA LEU A 112 0.31 -3.00 -10.16
C LEU A 112 -0.26 -3.21 -11.57
N THR A 113 -1.18 -2.34 -11.97
CA THR A 113 -1.55 -2.25 -13.37
C THR A 113 -0.42 -1.62 -14.18
N LYS A 114 -0.38 -1.88 -15.49
CA LYS A 114 0.64 -1.30 -16.39
C LYS A 114 0.67 0.23 -16.34
N GLU A 115 -0.50 0.87 -16.20
CA GLU A 115 -0.59 2.32 -16.07
C GLU A 115 0.04 2.84 -14.76
N GLN A 116 -0.20 2.14 -13.64
CA GLN A 116 0.40 2.48 -12.35
C GLN A 116 1.93 2.31 -12.38
N GLU A 117 2.40 1.22 -13.00
CA GLU A 117 3.83 0.97 -13.18
C GLU A 117 4.51 2.10 -13.96
N ILE A 118 3.94 2.51 -15.08
CA ILE A 118 4.47 3.63 -15.89
C ILE A 118 4.52 4.93 -15.08
N LYS A 119 3.44 5.27 -14.35
CA LYS A 119 3.41 6.49 -13.51
C LYS A 119 4.48 6.46 -12.43
N ILE A 120 4.67 5.30 -11.78
CA ILE A 120 5.70 5.12 -10.75
C ILE A 120 7.09 5.26 -11.35
N LEU A 121 7.37 4.58 -12.46
CA LEU A 121 8.68 4.68 -13.14
C LEU A 121 8.96 6.10 -13.61
N TYR A 122 7.95 6.79 -14.13
CA TYR A 122 8.06 8.21 -14.49
C TYR A 122 8.44 9.05 -13.28
N LYS A 123 7.71 8.92 -12.16
CA LYS A 123 7.96 9.72 -10.95
C LYS A 123 9.31 9.40 -10.30
N LEU A 124 9.75 8.14 -10.33
CA LEU A 124 11.05 7.73 -9.81
C LEU A 124 12.22 8.33 -10.60
N ASN A 125 12.05 8.52 -11.91
CA ASN A 125 13.07 9.13 -12.78
C ASN A 125 12.97 10.66 -12.85
N ASN A 126 11.78 11.23 -12.59
CA ASN A 126 11.50 12.67 -12.62
C ASN A 126 11.06 13.19 -11.25
N GLN A 127 11.91 12.99 -10.23
CA GLN A 127 11.54 13.24 -8.83
C GLN A 127 11.13 14.70 -8.55
N CYS A 128 11.70 15.66 -9.29
CA CYS A 128 11.46 17.09 -9.11
C CYS A 128 10.28 17.65 -9.95
N GLU A 129 9.66 16.86 -10.81
CA GLU A 129 8.50 17.32 -11.58
C GLU A 129 7.21 17.16 -10.76
N GLU A 130 6.46 18.25 -10.59
CA GLU A 130 5.07 18.17 -10.16
C GLU A 130 4.24 17.61 -11.32
N ILE A 131 3.50 16.53 -11.05
CA ILE A 131 2.55 15.99 -12.02
C ILE A 131 1.39 16.98 -12.05
N LYS A 132 1.25 17.72 -13.16
CA LYS A 132 0.09 18.58 -13.44
C LYS A 132 -1.18 17.76 -13.62
#